data_AF-A0A7V1IE78-F1
#
_entry.id   AF-A0A7V1IE78-F1
#
_cell.length_a   1.000
_cell.length_b   1.000
_cell.length_c   1.000
_cell.angle_alpha   90.00
_cell.angle_beta   90.00
_cell.angle_gamma   90.00
#
_symmetry.space_group_name_H-M   'P 1'
#
loop_
_entity.id
_entity.type
_entity.pdbx_description
1 polymer ?
#
loop_
_entity_poly.entity_id
_entity_poly.type
_entity_poly.pdbx_seq_one_letter_code
_entity_poly.pdbx_strand_id
1 'polypeptide(L)'
;MAWIRVDDNFYGNVWLYNVDTKQKAGIERPMTSETSLSFHPDGKHLYFASENWYNPVISALDQTYIYDKTTKIYVVVLAKDGENPFAPKLVKAYEEEEKEEGDEDKEESKEKEEEGEKPIVIDLEGIAQRVYPVPIDAANSFGLIATEGTLYFASRENPGMMPDGDTPKGFQLNAFDIEEKETKVVSTSVRGYDASPDRKKLLIRTRESSFVVMDAGGTEIPKEKGHIDLSDWSFEIEPPLEWRQILRNIWRWERDFFYDPNMHGVDWKGVWKQYSSLL
;
A
#
# COMPACT_ATOMS: atom_id res chain seq x y z
N MET A 1 -5.09 3.71 -13.51
CA MET A 1 -4.92 2.66 -12.48
C MET A 1 -3.45 2.30 -12.39
N ALA A 2 -3.00 1.82 -11.22
CA ALA A 2 -1.66 1.27 -11.04
C ALA A 2 -1.73 0.03 -10.14
N TRP A 3 -0.82 -0.93 -10.36
CA TRP A 3 -0.73 -2.15 -9.56
C TRP A 3 0.69 -2.72 -9.60
N ILE A 4 0.97 -3.65 -8.70
CA ILE A 4 2.20 -4.44 -8.71
C ILE A 4 1.96 -5.71 -9.50
N ARG A 5 2.83 -6.00 -10.46
CA ARG A 5 2.85 -7.27 -11.20
C ARG A 5 4.19 -7.95 -10.98
N VAL A 6 4.15 -9.23 -10.64
CA VAL A 6 5.34 -10.09 -10.65
C VAL A 6 5.66 -10.44 -12.09
N ASP A 7 6.83 -10.04 -12.56
CA ASP A 7 7.30 -10.32 -13.92
C ASP A 7 8.12 -11.63 -13.97
N ASP A 8 8.59 -12.02 -15.16
CA ASP A 8 9.25 -13.32 -15.40
C ASP A 8 10.54 -13.52 -14.58
N ASN A 9 11.13 -12.42 -14.08
CA ASN A 9 12.28 -12.43 -13.18
C ASN A 9 11.89 -12.60 -11.69
N PHE A 10 10.62 -12.85 -11.39
CA PHE A 10 10.03 -12.99 -10.04
C PHE A 10 10.05 -11.72 -9.17
N TYR A 11 10.44 -10.59 -9.74
CA TYR A 11 10.38 -9.29 -9.07
C TYR A 11 9.04 -8.61 -9.34
N GLY A 12 8.50 -7.95 -8.32
CA GLY A 12 7.34 -7.09 -8.48
C GLY A 12 7.75 -5.77 -9.14
N ASN A 13 7.12 -5.38 -10.23
CA ASN A 13 7.30 -4.05 -10.83
C ASN A 13 6.00 -3.25 -10.74
N VAL A 14 6.13 -1.93 -10.75
CA VAL A 14 4.98 -1.02 -10.86
C VAL A 14 4.49 -0.99 -12.30
N TRP A 15 3.20 -1.29 -12.47
CA TRP A 15 2.51 -1.19 -13.75
C TRP A 15 1.42 -0.13 -13.69
N LEU A 16 1.32 0.64 -14.76
CA LEU A 16 0.32 1.66 -14.99
C LEU A 16 -0.63 1.20 -16.11
N TYR A 17 -1.91 1.51 -15.96
CA TYR A 17 -2.94 1.26 -16.96
C TYR A 17 -3.83 2.49 -17.09
N ASN A 18 -3.87 3.05 -18.30
CA ASN A 18 -4.79 4.10 -18.67
C ASN A 18 -6.13 3.45 -19.06
N VAL A 19 -7.21 3.81 -18.37
CA VAL A 19 -8.52 3.18 -18.54
C VAL A 19 -9.17 3.58 -19.87
N ASP A 20 -8.96 4.83 -20.30
CA ASP A 20 -9.55 5.39 -21.51
C ASP A 20 -8.86 4.85 -22.77
N THR A 21 -7.52 4.88 -22.78
CA THR A 21 -6.72 4.42 -23.93
C THR A 21 -6.47 2.92 -23.93
N LYS A 22 -6.72 2.25 -22.80
CA LYS A 22 -6.43 0.82 -22.56
C LYS A 22 -4.95 0.46 -22.71
N GLN A 23 -4.07 1.45 -22.63
CA GLN A 23 -2.63 1.25 -22.70
C GLN A 23 -2.07 0.90 -21.33
N LYS A 24 -1.09 -0.01 -21.33
CA LYS A 24 -0.33 -0.39 -20.14
C LYS A 24 1.14 -0.06 -20.32
N ALA A 25 1.80 0.33 -19.23
CA ALA A 25 3.22 0.59 -19.20
C ALA A 25 3.81 0.15 -17.86
N GLY A 26 5.02 -0.41 -17.88
CA GLY A 26 5.77 -0.73 -16.67
C GLY A 26 6.74 0.39 -16.32
N ILE A 27 6.96 0.63 -15.03
CA ILE A 27 8.10 1.39 -14.52
C ILE A 27 9.17 0.35 -14.19
N GLU A 28 10.00 0.03 -15.17
CA GLU A 28 10.94 -1.09 -15.08
C GLU A 28 12.07 -0.84 -14.08
N ARG A 29 12.22 -1.74 -13.10
CA ARG A 29 13.34 -1.78 -12.17
C ARG A 29 13.79 -3.24 -11.96
N PRO A 30 14.56 -3.81 -12.90
CA PRO A 30 14.68 -5.27 -13.09
C PRO A 30 15.41 -6.05 -11.99
N MET A 31 15.85 -5.40 -10.90
CA MET A 31 16.60 -6.01 -9.80
C MET A 31 16.06 -5.65 -8.41
N THR A 32 14.87 -5.07 -8.34
CA THR A 32 14.21 -4.73 -7.07
C THR A 32 12.79 -5.27 -7.08
N SER A 33 12.22 -5.54 -5.90
CA SER A 33 10.81 -5.93 -5.79
C SER A 33 10.00 -4.78 -5.21
N GLU A 34 9.00 -4.32 -5.95
CA GLU A 34 8.13 -3.23 -5.57
C GLU A 34 6.86 -3.75 -4.92
N THR A 35 6.42 -3.08 -3.87
CA THR A 35 5.21 -3.43 -3.11
C THR A 35 4.47 -2.17 -2.69
N SER A 36 3.29 -2.35 -2.07
CA SER A 36 2.57 -1.30 -1.31
C SER A 36 2.45 0.05 -2.05
N LEU A 37 1.54 0.12 -3.01
CA LEU A 37 1.44 1.25 -3.94
C LEU A 37 0.34 2.24 -3.51
N SER A 38 0.60 3.55 -3.64
CA SER A 38 -0.37 4.59 -3.27
C SER A 38 -0.24 5.85 -4.13
N PHE A 39 -1.31 6.23 -4.84
CA PHE A 39 -1.38 7.55 -5.46
C PHE A 39 -1.53 8.62 -4.40
N HIS A 40 -0.76 9.70 -4.54
CA HIS A 40 -1.05 10.93 -3.83
C HIS A 40 -2.33 11.57 -4.39
N PRO A 41 -3.15 12.24 -3.55
CA PRO A 41 -4.35 12.93 -4.02
C PRO A 41 -4.11 13.99 -5.10
N ASP A 42 -2.90 14.54 -5.20
CA ASP A 42 -2.57 15.55 -6.22
C ASP A 42 -2.57 15.03 -7.66
N GLY A 43 -2.61 13.72 -7.87
CA GLY A 43 -2.54 13.10 -9.19
C GLY A 43 -1.18 13.22 -9.90
N LYS A 44 -0.15 13.74 -9.22
CA LYS A 44 1.21 13.97 -9.76
C LYS A 44 2.22 12.98 -9.21
N HIS A 45 1.97 12.43 -8.02
CA HIS A 45 2.90 11.54 -7.33
C HIS A 45 2.32 10.15 -7.10
N LEU A 46 3.18 9.14 -7.25
CA LEU A 46 2.87 7.77 -6.89
C LEU A 46 3.94 7.20 -5.97
N TYR A 47 3.53 6.81 -4.78
CA TYR A 47 4.40 6.19 -3.77
C TYR A 47 4.38 4.67 -3.90
N PHE A 48 5.53 4.05 -3.63
CA PHE A 48 5.65 2.60 -3.54
C PHE A 48 6.82 2.21 -2.62
N ALA A 49 6.74 1.02 -2.05
CA ALA A 49 7.84 0.40 -1.32
C ALA A 49 8.71 -0.40 -2.29
N SER A 50 10.02 -0.45 -2.05
CA SER A 50 10.97 -1.23 -2.85
C SER A 50 11.96 -1.96 -1.94
N GLU A 51 12.18 -3.25 -2.21
CA GLU A 51 13.13 -4.09 -1.50
C GLU A 51 14.52 -3.96 -2.13
N ASN A 52 15.26 -2.94 -1.72
CA ASN A 52 16.55 -2.61 -2.32
C ASN A 52 17.57 -1.99 -1.36
N TRP A 53 17.30 -2.05 -0.05
CA TRP A 53 18.26 -1.67 0.98
C TRP A 53 19.00 -2.89 1.51
N TYR A 54 20.27 -3.03 1.14
CA TYR A 54 21.08 -4.17 1.51
C TYR A 54 22.05 -3.80 2.65
N ASN A 55 21.62 -4.07 3.88
CA ASN A 55 22.46 -3.89 5.08
C ASN A 55 22.54 -5.22 5.86
N PRO A 56 23.55 -6.06 5.60
CA PRO A 56 23.65 -7.37 6.22
C PRO A 56 23.92 -7.27 7.73
N VAL A 57 23.22 -8.09 8.51
CA VAL A 57 23.43 -8.26 9.95
C VAL A 57 24.10 -9.60 10.19
N ILE A 58 25.26 -9.59 10.85
CA ILE A 58 26.02 -10.80 11.16
C ILE A 58 25.33 -11.60 12.27
N SER A 59 25.11 -12.89 12.00
CA SER A 59 24.59 -13.85 12.96
C SER A 59 25.56 -14.07 14.12
N ALA A 60 25.06 -13.90 15.34
CA ALA A 60 25.84 -14.12 16.55
C ALA A 60 26.18 -15.61 16.80
N LEU A 61 25.49 -16.54 16.14
CA LEU A 61 25.65 -17.99 16.39
C LEU A 61 26.70 -18.64 15.49
N ASP A 62 26.71 -18.30 14.21
CA ASP A 62 27.46 -19.03 13.18
C ASP A 62 28.26 -18.13 12.23
N GLN A 63 28.29 -16.80 12.47
CA GLN A 63 28.98 -15.81 11.63
C GLN A 63 28.50 -15.75 10.17
N THR A 64 27.31 -16.30 9.88
CA THR A 64 26.59 -16.03 8.62
C THR A 64 25.94 -14.64 8.69
N TYR A 65 25.14 -14.25 7.70
CA TYR A 65 24.42 -12.99 7.72
C TYR A 65 23.00 -13.13 7.17
N ILE A 66 22.15 -12.21 7.61
CA ILE A 66 20.81 -12.00 7.08
C ILE A 66 20.67 -10.56 6.60
N TYR A 67 19.74 -10.32 5.67
CA TYR A 67 19.26 -8.98 5.38
C TYR A 67 17.92 -8.80 6.08
N ASP A 68 17.84 -7.79 6.94
CA ASP A 68 16.59 -7.37 7.60
C ASP A 68 16.35 -5.90 7.26
N LYS A 69 15.11 -5.44 7.36
CA LYS A 69 14.73 -4.04 7.11
C LYS A 69 15.16 -3.58 5.71
N THR A 70 14.86 -4.38 4.69
CA THR A 70 15.32 -4.15 3.31
C THR A 70 14.45 -3.16 2.52
N THR A 71 13.31 -2.76 3.07
CA THR A 71 12.35 -1.91 2.37
C THR A 71 12.70 -0.44 2.54
N LYS A 72 12.83 0.26 1.40
CA LYS A 72 12.80 1.73 1.31
C LYS A 72 11.51 2.16 0.62
N ILE A 73 11.06 3.38 0.92
CA ILE A 73 9.89 3.98 0.27
C ILE A 73 10.38 4.96 -0.78
N TYR A 74 9.76 4.92 -1.95
CA TYR A 74 10.04 5.77 -3.09
C TYR A 74 8.79 6.52 -3.53
N VAL A 75 9.00 7.65 -4.20
CA VAL A 75 8.00 8.37 -4.97
C VAL A 75 8.43 8.40 -6.43
N VAL A 76 7.50 8.21 -7.36
CA VAL A 76 7.69 8.55 -8.76
C VAL A 76 6.89 9.80 -9.10
N VAL A 77 7.55 10.75 -9.77
CA VAL A 77 6.93 11.95 -10.32
C VAL A 77 6.38 11.62 -11.71
N LEU A 78 5.07 11.74 -11.89
CA LEU A 78 4.37 11.21 -13.07
C LEU A 78 4.49 12.10 -14.30
N ALA A 79 4.51 13.42 -14.13
CA ALA A 79 4.74 14.39 -15.21
C ALA A 79 6.25 14.60 -15.46
N LYS A 80 6.62 14.94 -16.69
CA LYS A 80 8.03 15.11 -17.10
C LYS A 80 8.71 16.29 -16.41
N ASP A 81 7.94 17.35 -16.18
CA ASP A 81 8.28 18.63 -15.55
C ASP A 81 7.78 18.74 -14.10
N GLY A 82 7.36 17.62 -13.51
CA GLY A 82 6.91 17.60 -12.12
C GLY A 82 8.06 17.82 -11.13
N GLU A 83 7.75 18.46 -10.01
CA GLU A 83 8.72 18.72 -8.95
C GLU A 83 9.01 17.46 -8.14
N ASN A 84 10.27 17.25 -7.73
CA ASN A 84 10.60 16.26 -6.71
C ASN A 84 10.34 16.84 -5.30
N PRO A 85 9.35 16.34 -4.53
CA PRO A 85 9.01 16.89 -3.22
C PRO A 85 10.16 16.76 -2.20
N PHE A 86 11.09 15.82 -2.44
CA PHE A 86 12.21 15.54 -1.56
C PHE A 86 13.55 16.06 -2.08
N ALA A 87 13.55 16.87 -3.14
CA ALA A 87 14.77 17.51 -3.64
C ALA A 87 15.51 18.26 -2.51
N PRO A 88 16.86 18.24 -2.49
CA PRO A 88 17.64 19.08 -1.59
C PRO A 88 17.31 20.56 -1.80
N LYS A 89 17.37 21.37 -0.73
CA LYS A 89 17.00 22.80 -0.79
C LYS A 89 17.76 23.59 -1.87
N LEU A 90 19.04 23.27 -2.10
CA LEU A 90 19.84 23.91 -3.14
C LEU A 90 19.30 23.62 -4.55
N VAL A 91 18.79 22.42 -4.79
CA VAL A 91 18.23 22.02 -6.09
C VAL A 91 16.89 22.73 -6.32
N LYS A 92 16.06 22.85 -5.28
CA LYS A 92 14.78 23.58 -5.38
C LYS A 92 14.97 25.04 -5.78
N ALA A 93 15.97 25.73 -5.23
CA ALA A 93 16.26 27.12 -5.60
C ALA A 93 16.62 27.27 -7.09
N TYR A 94 17.36 26.31 -7.67
CA TYR A 94 17.65 26.31 -9.11
C TYR A 94 16.42 25.97 -9.97
N GLU A 95 15.58 25.04 -9.54
CA GLU A 95 14.32 24.71 -10.25
C GLU A 95 13.30 25.87 -10.20
N GLU A 96 13.26 26.62 -9.10
CA GLU A 96 12.46 27.84 -8.96
C GLU A 96 13.01 28.96 -9.87
N GLU A 97 14.33 29.19 -9.91
CA GLU A 97 14.96 30.16 -10.82
C GLU A 97 14.73 29.80 -12.31
N GLU A 98 14.84 28.53 -12.70
CA GLU A 98 14.55 28.09 -14.08
C GLU A 98 13.06 28.23 -14.46
N LYS A 99 12.14 28.09 -13.50
CA LYS A 99 10.71 28.33 -13.72
C LYS A 99 10.39 29.81 -13.79
N GLU A 100 11.02 30.65 -12.97
CA GLU A 100 10.85 32.11 -13.04
C GLU A 100 11.44 32.71 -14.33
N GLU A 101 12.54 32.18 -14.88
CA GLU A 101 13.07 32.61 -16.19
C GLU A 101 12.21 32.14 -17.39
N GLY A 102 11.31 31.18 -17.19
CA GLY A 102 10.45 30.61 -18.24
C GLY A 102 9.00 31.14 -18.28
N ASP A 103 8.55 31.85 -17.25
CA ASP A 103 7.13 32.20 -17.03
C ASP A 103 6.87 33.72 -16.97
N GLU A 104 7.67 34.50 -17.71
CA GLU A 104 7.54 35.97 -17.78
C GLU A 104 6.37 36.48 -18.64
N ASP A 105 5.41 35.63 -19.04
CA ASP A 105 4.23 36.07 -19.81
C ASP A 105 2.98 35.23 -19.50
N LYS A 106 2.33 35.51 -18.35
CA LYS A 106 0.86 35.57 -18.19
C LYS A 106 0.42 35.89 -16.76
N GLU A 107 0.04 37.15 -16.56
CA GLU A 107 -0.82 37.55 -15.44
C GLU A 107 -2.30 37.59 -15.87
N GLU A 108 -3.17 37.35 -14.87
CA GLU A 108 -4.64 37.48 -14.82
C GLU A 108 -5.52 36.38 -15.46
N SER A 109 -6.06 35.49 -14.61
CA SER A 109 -7.43 35.64 -14.10
C SER A 109 -7.75 34.59 -13.02
N LYS A 110 -7.98 35.03 -11.78
CA LYS A 110 -8.58 34.23 -10.71
C LYS A 110 -10.09 34.21 -10.89
N GLU A 111 -10.63 33.18 -11.53
CA GLU A 111 -12.01 32.76 -11.33
C GLU A 111 -12.04 31.39 -10.64
N LYS A 112 -12.82 31.32 -9.55
CA LYS A 112 -13.19 30.07 -8.88
C LYS A 112 -14.12 29.30 -9.81
N GLU A 113 -13.56 28.46 -10.68
CA GLU A 113 -14.31 27.37 -11.30
C GLU A 113 -14.31 26.16 -10.37
N GLU A 114 -15.47 25.50 -10.26
CA GLU A 114 -15.64 24.23 -9.56
C GLU A 114 -14.61 23.22 -10.06
N GLU A 115 -13.86 22.60 -9.13
CA GLU A 115 -12.86 21.57 -9.42
C GLU A 115 -13.53 20.35 -10.05
N GLY A 116 -13.67 20.37 -11.38
CA GLY A 116 -13.58 19.14 -12.16
C GLY A 116 -12.18 18.56 -11.97
N GLU A 117 -12.10 17.26 -11.68
CA GLU A 117 -10.82 16.55 -11.52
C GLU A 117 -9.92 16.85 -12.73
N LYS A 118 -8.82 17.58 -12.50
CA LYS A 118 -7.82 17.82 -13.55
C LYS A 118 -7.27 16.45 -13.98
N PRO A 119 -7.15 16.19 -15.30
CA PRO A 119 -6.67 14.90 -15.78
C PRO A 119 -5.25 14.62 -15.27
N ILE A 120 -5.05 13.42 -14.74
CA ILE A 120 -3.73 12.93 -14.33
C ILE A 120 -2.83 12.86 -15.56
N VAL A 121 -1.75 13.63 -15.56
CA VAL A 121 -0.74 13.63 -16.64
C VAL A 121 0.38 12.66 -16.26
N ILE A 122 0.57 11.63 -17.09
CA ILE A 122 1.65 10.66 -16.94
C ILE A 122 2.48 10.67 -18.21
N ASP A 123 3.72 11.13 -18.10
CA ASP A 123 4.74 10.93 -19.12
C ASP A 123 5.46 9.62 -18.83
N LEU A 124 5.60 8.74 -19.83
CA LEU A 124 6.29 7.46 -19.68
C LEU A 124 7.76 7.54 -20.09
N GLU A 125 8.13 8.53 -20.90
CA GLU A 125 9.51 8.73 -21.32
C GLU A 125 10.36 9.08 -20.09
N GLY A 126 11.42 8.29 -19.86
CA GLY A 126 12.30 8.49 -18.72
C GLY A 126 11.64 8.35 -17.34
N ILE A 127 10.45 7.75 -17.22
CA ILE A 127 9.72 7.69 -15.94
C ILE A 127 10.52 6.99 -14.83
N ALA A 128 11.32 5.99 -15.17
CA ALA A 128 12.21 5.30 -14.24
C ALA A 128 13.30 6.22 -13.64
N GLN A 129 13.64 7.32 -14.31
CA GLN A 129 14.63 8.31 -13.85
C GLN A 129 14.01 9.35 -12.90
N ARG A 130 12.67 9.42 -12.84
CA ARG A 130 11.88 10.31 -11.98
C ARG A 130 11.45 9.63 -10.67
N VAL A 131 12.22 8.64 -10.24
CA VAL A 131 11.99 7.87 -9.02
C VAL A 131 12.97 8.36 -7.94
N TYR A 132 12.43 8.84 -6.83
CA TYR A 132 13.22 9.46 -5.76
C TYR A 132 12.93 8.77 -4.42
N PRO A 133 13.95 8.59 -3.55
CA PRO A 133 13.75 8.03 -2.23
C PRO A 133 12.99 9.03 -1.35
N VAL A 134 11.99 8.55 -0.63
CA VAL A 134 11.38 9.29 0.48
C VAL A 134 12.36 9.25 1.66
N PRO A 135 12.60 10.35 2.39
CA PRO A 135 13.61 10.42 3.46
C PRO A 135 13.13 9.73 4.75
N ILE A 136 12.82 8.44 4.63
CA ILE A 136 12.44 7.52 5.70
C ILE A 136 13.52 6.45 5.80
N ASP A 137 13.84 6.04 7.02
CA ASP A 137 14.78 4.96 7.27
C ASP A 137 14.27 3.63 6.71
N ALA A 138 15.21 2.74 6.37
CA ALA A 138 14.83 1.41 5.89
C ALA A 138 14.22 0.59 7.04
N ALA A 139 13.13 -0.11 6.75
CA ALA A 139 12.38 -0.91 7.72
C ALA A 139 11.66 -2.06 6.99
N ASN A 140 10.95 -2.92 7.71
CA ASN A 140 10.01 -3.86 7.09
C ASN A 140 8.63 -3.17 6.95
N SER A 141 8.58 -2.16 6.10
CA SER A 141 7.42 -1.28 5.91
C SER A 141 6.49 -1.76 4.81
N PHE A 142 5.18 -1.53 4.96
CA PHE A 142 4.16 -1.93 3.99
C PHE A 142 2.88 -1.10 4.15
N GLY A 143 1.92 -1.29 3.22
CA GLY A 143 0.56 -0.73 3.33
C GLY A 143 0.46 0.78 3.07
N LEU A 144 1.24 1.33 2.15
CA LEU A 144 1.30 2.78 1.94
C LEU A 144 -0.06 3.42 1.63
N ILE A 145 -0.38 4.50 2.35
CA ILE A 145 -1.54 5.37 2.08
C ILE A 145 -1.08 6.81 2.08
N ALA A 146 -1.08 7.44 0.91
CA ALA A 146 -0.82 8.86 0.77
C ALA A 146 -2.10 9.69 0.93
N THR A 147 -2.02 10.73 1.76
CA THR A 147 -3.01 11.79 1.93
C THR A 147 -2.34 13.13 1.63
N GLU A 148 -3.08 14.24 1.57
CA GLU A 148 -2.60 15.55 1.07
C GLU A 148 -1.26 16.03 1.65
N GLY A 149 -0.98 15.82 2.93
CA GLY A 149 0.30 16.20 3.57
C GLY A 149 1.00 15.06 4.31
N THR A 150 0.50 13.82 4.22
CA THR A 150 0.99 12.73 5.08
C THR A 150 1.04 11.41 4.32
N LEU A 151 2.15 10.69 4.47
CA LEU A 151 2.29 9.32 4.03
C LEU A 151 2.19 8.37 5.22
N TYR A 152 1.13 7.57 5.27
CA TYR A 152 0.94 6.55 6.28
C TYR A 152 1.51 5.21 5.83
N PHE A 153 2.20 4.52 6.73
CA PHE A 153 2.75 3.19 6.48
C PHE A 153 2.82 2.35 7.75
N ALA A 154 2.52 1.06 7.64
CA ALA A 154 2.79 0.10 8.68
C ALA A 154 4.25 -0.34 8.63
N SER A 155 4.80 -0.67 9.79
CA SER A 155 6.07 -1.36 9.91
C SER A 155 6.00 -2.43 11.00
N ARG A 156 6.88 -3.43 10.91
CA ARG A 156 7.05 -4.43 11.98
C ARG A 156 8.51 -4.79 12.14
N GLU A 157 8.91 -5.08 13.37
CA GLU A 157 10.17 -5.77 13.59
C GLU A 157 10.00 -7.25 13.23
N ASN A 158 11.09 -7.89 12.83
CA ASN A 158 11.08 -9.33 12.61
C ASN A 158 10.85 -10.02 13.97
N PRO A 159 9.71 -10.71 14.19
CA PRO A 159 9.37 -11.26 15.49
C PRO A 159 10.19 -12.52 15.85
N GLY A 160 11.08 -12.98 14.96
CA GLY A 160 11.74 -14.27 15.09
C GLY A 160 10.78 -15.44 14.87
N MET A 161 11.28 -16.66 15.08
CA MET A 161 10.49 -17.90 14.89
C MET A 161 9.89 -18.44 16.19
N MET A 162 10.29 -17.89 17.34
CA MET A 162 9.78 -18.26 18.66
C MET A 162 8.80 -17.18 19.10
N PRO A 163 7.53 -17.51 19.40
CA PRO A 163 6.58 -16.52 19.85
C PRO A 163 6.99 -15.94 21.20
N ASP A 164 7.09 -14.61 21.30
CA ASP A 164 6.98 -13.91 22.59
C ASP A 164 5.50 -13.96 23.03
N GLY A 165 5.05 -15.13 23.48
CA GLY A 165 3.66 -15.38 23.91
C GLY A 165 2.66 -15.64 22.78
N ASP A 166 1.38 -15.85 23.16
CA ASP A 166 0.32 -16.34 22.27
C ASP A 166 -0.29 -15.28 21.32
N THR A 167 0.12 -14.02 21.40
CA THR A 167 -0.50 -12.95 20.60
C THR A 167 0.48 -12.36 19.59
N PRO A 168 0.13 -12.36 18.28
CA PRO A 168 0.88 -11.61 17.29
C PRO A 168 1.03 -10.16 17.73
N LYS A 169 2.26 -9.65 17.76
CA LYS A 169 2.51 -8.21 17.93
C LYS A 169 1.77 -7.51 16.78
N GLY A 170 0.99 -6.48 17.11
CA GLY A 170 0.39 -5.61 16.10
C GLY A 170 1.50 -4.92 15.28
N PHE A 171 1.10 -4.30 14.18
CA PHE A 171 1.98 -3.45 13.39
C PHE A 171 2.09 -2.07 14.03
N GLN A 172 3.25 -1.44 13.86
CA GLN A 172 3.43 -0.04 14.14
C GLN A 172 2.89 0.77 12.95
N LEU A 173 1.89 1.62 13.18
CA LEU A 173 1.43 2.60 12.20
C LEU A 173 2.24 3.88 12.35
N ASN A 174 2.82 4.34 11.25
CA ASN A 174 3.64 5.53 11.16
C ASN A 174 2.95 6.57 10.27
N ALA A 175 3.13 7.84 10.61
CA ALA A 175 2.73 8.99 9.81
C ALA A 175 4.00 9.77 9.46
N PHE A 176 4.32 9.86 8.17
CA PHE A 176 5.40 10.71 7.67
C PHE A 176 4.83 12.01 7.12
N ASP A 177 5.22 13.12 7.72
CA ASP A 177 4.92 14.46 7.24
C ASP A 177 5.76 14.75 6.00
N ILE A 178 5.10 15.05 4.87
CA ILE A 178 5.77 15.21 3.58
C ILE A 178 6.58 16.50 3.52
N GLU A 179 6.11 17.57 4.15
CA GLU A 179 6.73 18.90 4.14
C GLU A 179 7.88 18.97 5.14
N GLU A 180 7.62 18.59 6.40
CA GLU A 180 8.59 18.63 7.49
C GLU A 180 9.60 17.47 7.42
N LYS A 181 9.31 16.44 6.61
CA LYS A 181 10.14 15.25 6.43
C LYS A 181 10.40 14.52 7.76
N GLU A 182 9.39 14.50 8.63
CA GLU A 182 9.43 13.89 9.96
C GLU A 182 8.50 12.67 10.02
N THR A 183 8.95 11.58 10.66
CA THR A 183 8.11 10.40 10.93
C THR A 183 7.67 10.38 12.39
N LYS A 184 6.38 10.22 12.63
CA LYS A 184 5.79 10.00 13.96
C LYS A 184 5.10 8.65 14.04
N VAL A 185 5.18 8.03 15.21
CA VAL A 185 4.47 6.77 15.50
C VAL A 185 3.05 7.09 15.97
N VAL A 186 2.05 6.68 15.19
CA VAL A 186 0.63 6.86 15.51
C VAL A 186 0.18 5.85 16.58
N SER A 187 0.60 4.60 16.42
CA SER A 187 0.29 3.50 17.32
C SER A 187 1.23 2.34 17.07
N THR A 188 1.55 1.58 18.11
CA THR A 188 2.39 0.37 18.04
C THR A 188 1.55 -0.93 17.98
N SER A 189 0.22 -0.82 17.91
CA SER A 189 -0.69 -1.96 18.11
C SER A 189 -1.87 -1.95 17.13
N VAL A 190 -1.57 -1.94 15.83
CA VAL A 190 -2.58 -1.91 14.74
C VAL A 190 -2.63 -3.25 14.01
N ARG A 191 -3.82 -3.74 13.63
CA ARG A 191 -4.00 -4.93 12.77
C ARG A 191 -4.15 -4.58 11.29
N GLY A 192 -4.65 -3.38 11.00
CA GLY A 192 -4.83 -2.88 9.64
C GLY A 192 -5.41 -1.48 9.68
N TYR A 193 -5.35 -0.80 8.55
CA TYR A 193 -5.93 0.52 8.38
C TYR A 193 -6.24 0.74 6.90
N ASP A 194 -7.16 1.66 6.63
CA ASP A 194 -7.51 2.10 5.29
C ASP A 194 -7.94 3.58 5.33
N ALA A 195 -7.94 4.26 4.19
CA ALA A 195 -8.41 5.63 4.08
C ALA A 195 -9.78 5.71 3.41
N SER A 196 -10.53 6.77 3.74
CA SER A 196 -11.70 7.16 2.96
C SER A 196 -11.32 7.43 1.50
N PRO A 197 -12.26 7.30 0.54
CA PRO A 197 -11.98 7.56 -0.87
C PRO A 197 -11.41 8.96 -1.15
N ASP A 198 -11.85 9.97 -0.39
CA ASP A 198 -11.37 11.36 -0.47
C ASP A 198 -10.04 11.60 0.29
N ARG A 199 -9.47 10.56 0.91
CA ARG A 199 -8.22 10.58 1.68
C ARG A 199 -8.20 11.53 2.88
N LYS A 200 -9.37 11.96 3.37
CA LYS A 200 -9.50 12.88 4.52
C LYS A 200 -9.61 12.18 5.87
N LYS A 201 -9.97 10.89 5.88
CA LYS A 201 -10.11 10.08 7.10
C LYS A 201 -9.34 8.79 6.98
N LEU A 202 -8.90 8.27 8.13
CA LEU A 202 -8.36 6.93 8.27
C LEU A 202 -9.24 6.10 9.20
N LEU A 203 -9.56 4.89 8.75
CA LEU A 203 -10.11 3.82 9.57
C LEU A 203 -8.96 2.93 10.03
N ILE A 204 -8.83 2.72 11.34
CA ILE A 204 -7.77 1.92 11.94
C ILE A 204 -8.42 0.79 12.73
N ARG A 205 -7.99 -0.45 12.47
CA ARG A 205 -8.34 -1.61 13.27
C ARG A 205 -7.24 -1.87 14.30
N THR A 206 -7.58 -1.76 15.58
CA THR A 206 -6.65 -1.99 16.69
C THR A 206 -6.37 -3.49 16.89
N ARG A 207 -5.41 -3.81 17.75
CA ARG A 207 -5.10 -5.19 18.15
C ARG A 207 -6.27 -5.90 18.83
N GLU A 208 -7.06 -5.17 19.60
CA GLU A 208 -8.26 -5.63 20.30
C GLU A 208 -9.44 -5.86 19.33
N SER A 209 -9.22 -5.64 18.01
CA SER A 209 -10.25 -5.69 16.97
C SER A 209 -11.34 -4.63 17.11
N SER A 210 -11.08 -3.54 17.84
CA SER A 210 -11.90 -2.34 17.75
C SER A 210 -11.51 -1.51 16.53
N PHE A 211 -12.42 -0.66 16.06
CA PHE A 211 -12.18 0.25 14.96
C PHE A 211 -12.20 1.70 15.45
N VAL A 212 -11.28 2.51 14.94
CA VAL A 212 -11.17 3.93 15.24
C VAL A 212 -11.06 4.72 13.94
N VAL A 213 -11.82 5.79 13.81
CA VAL A 213 -11.72 6.75 12.72
C VAL A 213 -10.97 8.00 13.22
N MET A 214 -9.98 8.44 12.46
CA MET A 214 -9.27 9.70 12.70
C MET A 214 -9.17 10.54 11.43
N ASP A 215 -8.90 11.82 11.59
CA ASP A 215 -8.55 12.71 10.47
C ASP A 215 -7.18 12.35 9.89
N ALA A 216 -7.06 12.45 8.57
CA ALA A 216 -5.76 12.43 7.90
C ALA A 216 -4.89 13.59 8.41
N GLY A 217 -3.57 13.39 8.48
CA GLY A 217 -2.64 14.24 9.22
C GLY A 217 -2.57 13.94 10.72
N GLY A 218 -3.49 13.16 11.27
CA GLY A 218 -3.44 12.72 12.67
C GLY A 218 -2.22 11.85 12.96
N THR A 219 -1.51 12.15 14.05
CA THR A 219 -0.27 11.47 14.47
C THR A 219 -0.43 10.64 15.74
N GLU A 220 -1.65 10.50 16.27
CA GLU A 220 -1.97 9.65 17.43
C GLU A 220 -3.41 9.16 17.35
N ILE A 221 -3.69 8.01 17.98
CA ILE A 221 -5.07 7.49 18.07
C ILE A 221 -5.90 8.36 19.02
N PRO A 222 -7.06 8.89 18.57
CA PRO A 222 -7.95 9.64 19.45
C PRO A 222 -8.43 8.79 20.64
N LYS A 223 -8.37 9.35 21.85
CA LYS A 223 -8.73 8.63 23.09
C LYS A 223 -10.24 8.46 23.27
N GLU A 224 -11.04 9.45 22.88
CA GLU A 224 -12.47 9.51 23.19
C GLU A 224 -13.37 9.46 21.96
N LYS A 225 -12.94 10.08 20.84
CA LYS A 225 -13.75 10.23 19.63
C LYS A 225 -13.36 9.21 18.57
N GLY A 226 -14.25 8.93 17.63
CA GLY A 226 -13.96 8.12 16.44
C GLY A 226 -13.96 6.61 16.66
N HIS A 227 -14.08 6.12 17.89
CA HIS A 227 -14.28 4.69 18.17
C HIS A 227 -15.63 4.24 17.61
N ILE A 228 -15.63 3.17 16.82
CA ILE A 228 -16.84 2.60 16.24
C ILE A 228 -17.33 1.48 17.16
N ASP A 229 -18.55 1.64 17.65
CA ASP A 229 -19.26 0.59 18.38
C ASP A 229 -20.06 -0.27 17.40
N LEU A 230 -19.76 -1.57 17.39
CA LEU A 230 -20.44 -2.58 16.59
C LEU A 230 -21.28 -3.54 17.45
N SER A 231 -21.44 -3.27 18.75
CA SER A 231 -22.15 -4.16 19.68
C SER A 231 -23.63 -4.31 19.35
N ASP A 232 -24.24 -3.29 18.74
CA ASP A 232 -25.63 -3.32 18.27
C ASP A 232 -25.79 -3.91 16.86
N TRP A 233 -24.69 -4.24 16.17
CA TRP A 233 -24.79 -4.90 14.87
C TRP A 233 -25.26 -6.34 15.04
N SER A 234 -26.30 -6.69 14.29
CA SER A 234 -26.79 -8.07 14.19
C SER A 234 -26.81 -8.49 12.73
N PHE A 235 -26.54 -9.77 12.51
CA PHE A 235 -26.60 -10.39 11.20
C PHE A 235 -27.68 -11.48 11.27
N GLU A 236 -28.54 -11.51 10.25
CA GLU A 236 -29.44 -12.65 10.06
C GLU A 236 -28.63 -13.81 9.51
N ILE A 237 -28.57 -14.90 10.27
CA ILE A 237 -27.83 -16.11 9.92
C ILE A 237 -28.85 -17.22 9.74
N GLU A 238 -28.84 -17.84 8.55
CA GLU A 238 -29.59 -19.07 8.25
C GLU A 238 -28.61 -20.23 8.12
N PRO A 239 -28.33 -20.99 9.21
CA PRO A 239 -27.30 -22.03 9.20
C PRO A 239 -27.44 -23.05 8.06
N PRO A 240 -28.64 -23.55 7.70
CA PRO A 240 -28.77 -24.50 6.59
C PRO A 240 -28.33 -23.94 5.23
N LEU A 241 -28.58 -22.65 4.97
CA LEU A 241 -28.13 -21.99 3.74
C LEU A 241 -26.62 -21.77 3.77
N GLU A 242 -26.07 -21.31 4.89
CA GLU A 242 -24.64 -21.08 5.05
C GLU A 242 -23.83 -22.38 4.94
N TRP A 243 -24.27 -23.48 5.54
CA TRP A 243 -23.57 -24.77 5.43
C TRP A 243 -23.53 -25.25 3.99
N ARG A 244 -24.62 -25.06 3.24
CA ARG A 244 -24.66 -25.38 1.81
C ARG A 244 -23.68 -24.52 1.02
N GLN A 245 -23.54 -23.25 1.36
CA GLN A 245 -22.57 -22.35 0.75
C GLN A 245 -21.12 -22.75 1.10
N ILE A 246 -20.84 -23.01 2.37
CA ILE A 246 -19.51 -23.41 2.88
C ILE A 246 -19.07 -24.71 2.21
N LEU A 247 -19.92 -25.74 2.23
CA LEU A 247 -19.63 -27.02 1.59
C LEU A 247 -19.37 -26.84 0.09
N ARG A 248 -20.18 -26.02 -0.59
CA ARG A 248 -20.00 -25.75 -2.02
C ARG A 248 -18.68 -25.03 -2.31
N ASN A 249 -18.26 -24.12 -1.44
CA ASN A 249 -16.98 -23.43 -1.59
C ASN A 249 -15.81 -24.37 -1.39
N ILE A 250 -15.81 -25.16 -0.32
CA ILE A 250 -14.76 -26.16 -0.07
C ILE A 250 -14.66 -27.13 -1.24
N TRP A 251 -15.80 -27.65 -1.70
CA TRP A 251 -15.83 -28.58 -2.83
C TRP A 251 -15.23 -27.96 -4.12
N ARG A 252 -15.51 -26.67 -4.38
CA ARG A 252 -14.93 -25.96 -5.53
C ARG A 252 -13.46 -25.64 -5.34
N TRP A 253 -13.04 -25.25 -4.14
CA TRP A 253 -11.65 -24.96 -3.85
C TRP A 253 -10.76 -26.17 -4.09
N GLU A 254 -11.13 -27.34 -3.58
CA GLU A 254 -10.39 -28.56 -3.87
C GLU A 254 -10.41 -28.87 -5.39
N ARG A 255 -11.54 -28.70 -6.09
CA ARG A 255 -11.58 -28.91 -7.55
C ARG A 255 -10.63 -27.98 -8.31
N ASP A 256 -10.63 -26.70 -7.94
CA ASP A 256 -10.00 -25.62 -8.71
C ASP A 256 -8.51 -25.45 -8.37
N PHE A 257 -8.09 -25.85 -7.17
CA PHE A 257 -6.72 -25.64 -6.65
C PHE A 257 -5.97 -26.93 -6.29
N PHE A 258 -6.59 -28.10 -6.38
CA PHE A 258 -5.85 -29.36 -6.23
C PHE A 258 -4.88 -29.55 -7.40
N TYR A 259 -3.66 -29.95 -7.09
CA TYR A 259 -2.55 -29.94 -8.04
C TYR A 259 -2.72 -30.92 -9.22
N ASP A 260 -3.51 -31.98 -9.04
CA ASP A 260 -3.89 -32.90 -10.11
C ASP A 260 -5.33 -32.58 -10.57
N PRO A 261 -5.53 -32.02 -11.78
CA PRO A 261 -6.86 -31.69 -12.29
C PRO A 261 -7.81 -32.89 -12.37
N ASN A 262 -7.27 -34.12 -12.42
CA ASN A 262 -8.06 -35.35 -12.43
C ASN A 262 -8.39 -35.88 -11.02
N MET A 263 -8.00 -35.15 -9.97
CA MET A 263 -8.24 -35.51 -8.56
C MET A 263 -7.74 -36.92 -8.22
N HIS A 264 -6.63 -37.39 -8.83
CA HIS A 264 -6.15 -38.77 -8.73
C HIS A 264 -7.18 -39.85 -9.13
N GLY A 265 -8.12 -39.52 -10.01
CA GLY A 265 -9.19 -40.42 -10.45
C GLY A 265 -10.37 -40.52 -9.48
N VAL A 266 -10.41 -39.71 -8.42
CA VAL A 266 -11.59 -39.60 -7.54
C VAL A 266 -12.77 -39.01 -8.31
N ASP A 267 -13.95 -39.62 -8.22
CA ASP A 267 -15.18 -39.02 -8.75
C ASP A 267 -15.60 -37.82 -7.89
N TRP A 268 -15.03 -36.67 -8.22
CA TRP A 268 -15.28 -35.45 -7.46
C TRP A 268 -16.73 -34.97 -7.53
N LYS A 269 -17.45 -35.26 -8.62
CA LYS A 269 -18.88 -34.98 -8.71
C LYS A 269 -19.68 -35.92 -7.81
N GLY A 270 -19.24 -37.17 -7.68
CA GLY A 270 -19.75 -38.15 -6.72
C GLY A 270 -19.59 -37.69 -5.28
N VAL A 271 -18.40 -37.19 -4.91
CA VAL A 271 -18.13 -36.61 -3.58
C VAL A 271 -19.12 -35.48 -3.27
N TRP A 272 -19.35 -34.55 -4.21
CA TRP A 272 -20.38 -33.51 -4.02
C TRP A 272 -21.74 -34.11 -3.73
N LYS A 273 -22.22 -35.06 -4.53
CA LYS A 273 -23.54 -35.70 -4.32
C LYS A 273 -23.65 -36.36 -2.96
N GLN A 274 -22.60 -37.06 -2.53
CA GLN A 274 -22.56 -37.72 -1.23
C GLN A 274 -22.69 -36.70 -0.11
N TYR A 275 -21.79 -35.71 -0.04
CA TYR A 275 -21.75 -34.78 1.09
C TYR A 275 -22.85 -33.72 1.07
N SER A 276 -23.27 -33.24 -0.10
CA SER A 276 -24.37 -32.26 -0.20
C SER A 276 -25.72 -32.84 0.19
N SER A 277 -25.88 -34.17 0.16
CA SER A 277 -27.09 -34.87 0.61
C SER A 277 -27.25 -34.93 2.13
N LEU A 278 -26.20 -34.59 2.89
CA LEU A 278 -26.18 -34.59 4.35
C LEU A 278 -26.59 -33.24 4.97
N LEU A 279 -26.88 -32.24 4.13
CA LEU A 279 -27.33 -30.89 4.50
C LEU A 279 -28.84 -30.72 4.27
#